data_AF-A0A7M5WL38-F1
#
_entry.id   AF-A0A7M5WL38-F1
#
_cell.length_a   1.000
_cell.length_b   1.000
_cell.length_c   1.000
_cell.angle_alpha   90.00
_cell.angle_beta   90.00
_cell.angle_gamma   90.00
#
_symmetry.space_group_name_H-M   'P 1'
#
loop_
_entity.id
_entity.type
_entity.pdbx_description
1 polymer ?
#
loop_
_entity_poly.entity_id
_entity_poly.type
_entity_poly.pdbx_seq_one_letter_code
_entity_poly.pdbx_strand_id
1 'polypeptide(L)'
;MAASRDYDHNNTNGYSSSSSMEDENTGYPFDFLETDFQCVICTMVIRGFTELPCGHAGCKFCIERWEKKKVACCECQESYDKTKKQESRYNDRKIKHERLARCKQHEQGCTWRGSIADYKDQHRKRCGFRNVRCRLCNQKVVRNQTEEHKLTCTHRLVNCTICGTQYSFINKKKHDDEECKQHCDYWQFGCHEKVYKPHMERHLANSARRHIELVKSHYDRIVTELVSEKDKKITELNTTVNLQSKHITELTTQLERTKLPMATSSSSPTVKQTVKPKTLPRPPIRIYEREEDKQQQQATNPFRPASIHEKKEDKQQQQQTNPFRPASTKWDGKKMHEIVFQGETLTYYDVWKILFENKFAKFEEIFKQKPNIVNSLRGGVDGWTLLMNAVDGDRFDVFVHLMKYPQDFSLVDNDGQNVLHFVGSYGTVRYLEMFDQQTIKKLINGRNIWNKTPLHRAAWRNKHDVIRWLLAKGANPELKNDHGQRPDEQRKCDGVTKEIFRSFRSS
;
A
#
# COMPACT_ATOMS: atom_id res chain seq x y z
N MET A 1 3.52 34.96 -60.33
CA MET A 1 3.36 33.52 -60.62
C MET A 1 4.12 32.74 -59.56
N ALA A 2 3.51 31.72 -58.97
CA ALA A 2 4.15 30.89 -57.95
C ALA A 2 5.10 29.85 -58.60
N ALA A 3 6.19 29.53 -57.92
CA ALA A 3 7.04 28.40 -58.24
C ALA A 3 7.48 27.72 -56.93
N SER A 4 6.63 26.82 -56.44
CA SER A 4 7.00 25.85 -55.40
C SER A 4 8.15 24.98 -55.90
N ARG A 5 9.11 24.66 -55.04
CA ARG A 5 9.96 23.48 -55.20
C ARG A 5 10.11 22.76 -53.88
N ASP A 6 9.53 21.57 -53.87
CA ASP A 6 9.61 20.58 -52.82
C ASP A 6 11.07 20.14 -52.60
N TYR A 7 11.39 19.69 -51.39
CA TYR A 7 12.66 19.05 -51.08
C TYR A 7 12.39 17.67 -50.49
N ASP A 8 12.68 16.64 -51.28
CA ASP A 8 12.34 15.26 -50.98
C ASP A 8 13.01 14.72 -49.71
N HIS A 9 12.24 13.96 -48.93
CA HIS A 9 12.81 12.96 -48.04
C HIS A 9 13.32 11.77 -48.87
N ASN A 10 14.63 11.55 -48.89
CA ASN A 10 15.27 10.27 -48.51
C ASN A 10 16.73 10.20 -48.99
N ASN A 11 17.68 10.13 -48.06
CA ASN A 11 18.85 9.28 -48.26
C ASN A 11 19.38 8.75 -46.92
N THR A 12 19.01 7.51 -46.61
CA THR A 12 19.57 6.77 -45.48
C THR A 12 20.90 6.14 -45.89
N ASN A 13 22.01 6.56 -45.28
CA ASN A 13 23.14 5.65 -45.09
C ASN A 13 24.01 5.99 -43.88
N GLY A 14 24.40 4.94 -43.16
CA GLY A 14 24.86 5.01 -41.79
C GLY A 14 26.23 5.66 -41.57
N TYR A 15 26.32 6.39 -40.45
CA TYR A 15 27.55 6.48 -39.66
C TYR A 15 27.25 6.08 -38.22
N SER A 16 27.55 4.83 -37.89
CA SER A 16 27.55 4.33 -36.52
C SER A 16 28.78 4.84 -35.77
N SER A 17 28.50 5.57 -34.68
CA SER A 17 29.38 5.76 -33.51
C SER A 17 30.83 6.18 -33.72
N SER A 18 31.12 7.44 -33.39
CA SER A 18 32.25 7.75 -32.51
C SER A 18 31.80 8.70 -31.39
N SER A 19 32.35 8.48 -30.18
CA SER A 19 32.05 9.27 -28.98
C SER A 19 33.20 10.25 -28.73
N SER A 20 33.19 11.39 -29.39
CA SER A 20 34.17 12.45 -29.16
C SER A 20 33.57 13.83 -29.43
N MET A 21 33.39 14.59 -28.35
CA MET A 21 33.31 16.06 -28.29
C MET A 21 32.32 16.74 -29.25
N GLU A 22 31.25 17.35 -28.69
CA GLU A 22 30.60 18.48 -29.36
C GLU A 22 31.67 19.56 -29.54
N ASP A 23 32.18 19.73 -30.76
CA ASP A 23 33.33 20.58 -31.09
C ASP A 23 33.10 21.99 -30.52
N GLU A 24 33.86 22.39 -29.50
CA GLU A 24 33.64 23.69 -28.85
C GLU A 24 34.02 24.88 -29.75
N ASN A 25 34.32 24.65 -31.02
CA ASN A 25 34.70 25.65 -32.02
C ASN A 25 33.59 25.94 -33.07
N THR A 26 32.53 25.14 -33.17
CA THR A 26 31.41 25.42 -34.09
C THR A 26 30.34 26.30 -33.45
N GLY A 27 29.28 26.63 -34.22
CA GLY A 27 28.15 27.44 -33.76
C GLY A 27 27.46 26.85 -32.53
N TYR A 28 26.69 27.67 -31.82
CA TYR A 28 26.16 27.24 -30.52
C TYR A 28 24.99 26.26 -30.66
N PRO A 29 24.93 25.17 -29.85
CA PRO A 29 23.94 24.10 -29.99
C PRO A 29 22.61 24.43 -29.31
N PHE A 30 21.87 25.39 -29.88
CA PHE A 30 20.50 25.76 -29.50
C PHE A 30 19.72 26.26 -30.72
N ASP A 31 18.40 26.18 -30.65
CA ASP A 31 17.51 26.69 -31.70
C ASP A 31 17.10 28.14 -31.40
N PHE A 32 16.98 28.97 -32.42
CA PHE A 32 16.55 30.37 -32.29
C PHE A 32 15.29 30.66 -33.11
N LEU A 33 14.61 31.75 -32.75
CA LEU A 33 13.33 32.19 -33.33
C LEU A 33 13.48 33.26 -34.44
N GLU A 34 14.70 33.74 -34.69
CA GLU A 34 15.01 34.77 -35.69
C GLU A 34 16.20 34.32 -36.55
N THR A 35 16.11 34.55 -37.86
CA THR A 35 17.03 34.04 -38.90
C THR A 35 18.36 34.79 -39.01
N ASP A 36 18.37 36.06 -38.60
CA ASP A 36 19.36 37.05 -39.04
C ASP A 36 20.77 36.86 -38.45
N PHE A 37 20.94 35.89 -37.54
CA PHE A 37 22.21 35.52 -36.92
C PHE A 37 22.54 34.03 -37.09
N GLN A 38 21.90 33.35 -38.05
CA GLN A 38 22.20 31.97 -38.41
C GLN A 38 23.43 31.90 -39.31
N CYS A 39 24.40 31.04 -38.98
CA CYS A 39 25.55 30.83 -39.84
C CYS A 39 25.17 29.97 -41.05
N VAL A 40 25.31 30.52 -42.25
CA VAL A 40 25.02 29.84 -43.54
C VAL A 40 25.76 28.50 -43.73
N ILE A 41 26.90 28.27 -43.05
CA ILE A 41 27.68 27.02 -43.16
C ILE A 41 27.19 25.93 -42.20
N CYS A 42 26.99 26.26 -40.92
CA CYS A 42 26.69 25.27 -39.88
C CYS A 42 25.25 25.32 -39.37
N THR A 43 24.40 26.17 -39.97
CA THR A 43 22.98 26.41 -39.65
C THR A 43 22.65 26.72 -38.18
N MET A 44 23.68 26.99 -37.37
CA MET A 44 23.61 27.34 -35.95
C MET A 44 23.93 28.82 -35.75
N VAL A 45 23.61 29.38 -34.58
CA VAL A 45 23.88 30.80 -34.30
C VAL A 45 25.38 31.11 -34.37
N ILE A 46 25.68 32.22 -35.04
CA ILE A 46 27.02 32.73 -35.31
C ILE A 46 27.85 32.85 -34.02
N ARG A 47 29.04 32.25 -34.04
CA ARG A 47 30.03 32.28 -32.96
C ARG A 47 31.32 32.91 -33.45
N GLY A 48 31.69 34.06 -32.86
CA GLY A 48 32.72 34.92 -33.43
C GLY A 48 32.18 35.50 -34.72
N PHE A 49 31.46 36.62 -34.63
CA PHE A 49 30.83 37.24 -35.80
C PHE A 49 31.87 37.69 -36.83
N THR A 50 31.88 37.03 -37.98
CA THR A 50 32.71 37.38 -39.15
C THR A 50 31.80 37.65 -40.34
N GLU A 51 31.90 38.86 -40.87
CA GLU A 51 31.16 39.32 -42.05
C GLU A 51 32.11 39.43 -43.24
N LEU A 52 31.67 38.89 -44.38
CA LEU A 52 32.38 38.97 -45.65
C LEU A 52 32.05 40.28 -46.37
N PRO A 53 32.91 40.78 -47.28
CA PRO A 53 32.67 42.05 -47.98
C PRO A 53 31.36 42.13 -48.78
N CYS A 54 30.71 41.00 -49.06
CA CYS A 54 29.39 40.89 -49.69
C CYS A 54 28.20 40.92 -48.70
N GLY A 55 28.44 41.27 -47.43
CA GLY A 55 27.41 41.36 -46.37
C GLY A 55 26.99 40.01 -45.74
N HIS A 56 27.43 38.88 -46.30
CA HIS A 56 27.11 37.55 -45.74
C HIS A 56 27.97 37.26 -44.50
N ALA A 57 27.33 36.81 -43.41
CA ALA A 57 27.98 36.57 -42.13
C ALA A 57 27.97 35.09 -41.70
N GLY A 58 28.94 34.70 -40.86
CA GLY A 58 29.07 33.33 -40.36
C GLY A 58 29.92 33.22 -39.10
N CYS A 59 29.96 32.03 -38.50
CA CYS A 59 30.90 31.71 -37.43
C CYS A 59 32.33 31.84 -37.95
N LYS A 60 33.20 32.57 -37.23
CA LYS A 60 34.63 32.72 -37.53
C LYS A 60 35.30 31.41 -37.94
N PHE A 61 35.19 30.38 -37.11
CA PHE A 61 35.76 29.04 -37.38
C PHE A 61 35.18 28.36 -38.64
N CYS A 62 33.91 28.60 -38.97
CA CYS A 62 33.29 28.01 -40.17
C CYS A 62 33.79 28.70 -41.43
N ILE A 63 33.88 30.04 -41.42
CA ILE A 63 34.46 30.82 -42.53
C ILE A 63 35.94 30.49 -42.70
N GLU A 64 36.74 30.47 -41.63
CA GLU A 64 38.15 30.06 -41.67
C GLU A 64 38.35 28.63 -42.22
N ARG A 65 37.44 27.70 -41.90
CA ARG A 65 37.47 26.32 -42.42
C ARG A 65 37.06 26.26 -43.90
N TRP A 66 36.12 27.10 -44.34
CA TRP A 66 35.72 27.22 -45.74
C TRP A 66 36.80 27.87 -46.60
N GLU A 67 37.46 28.91 -46.10
CA GLU A 67 38.58 29.62 -46.73
C GLU A 67 39.81 28.75 -47.02
N LYS A 68 39.96 27.62 -46.31
CA LYS A 68 40.99 26.60 -46.60
C LYS A 68 40.68 25.78 -47.85
N LYS A 69 39.43 25.78 -48.33
CA LYS A 69 38.99 25.13 -49.56
C LYS A 69 38.86 26.11 -50.72
N LYS A 70 38.19 27.25 -50.49
CA LYS A 70 37.90 28.26 -51.52
C LYS A 70 37.81 29.65 -50.87
N VAL A 71 38.50 30.64 -51.43
CA VAL A 71 38.41 32.04 -50.98
C VAL A 71 37.27 32.75 -51.71
N ALA A 72 36.05 32.31 -51.40
CA ALA A 72 34.82 32.87 -51.93
C ALA A 72 33.69 32.71 -50.91
N CYS A 73 32.67 33.57 -50.98
CA CYS A 73 31.51 33.48 -50.11
C CYS A 73 30.84 32.11 -50.28
N CYS A 74 30.40 31.50 -49.18
CA CYS A 74 29.68 30.22 -49.22
C CYS A 74 28.27 30.38 -49.82
N GLU A 75 27.65 31.55 -49.64
CA GLU A 75 26.31 31.86 -50.14
C GLU A 75 26.36 32.35 -51.60
N CYS A 76 26.82 33.59 -51.85
CA CYS A 76 26.83 34.19 -53.19
C CYS A 76 28.00 33.77 -54.11
N GLN A 77 28.94 32.93 -53.63
CA GLN A 77 30.11 32.45 -54.39
C GLN A 77 31.09 33.52 -54.91
N GLU A 78 30.91 34.79 -54.54
CA GLU A 78 31.82 35.90 -54.87
C GLU A 78 33.19 35.73 -54.20
N SER A 79 34.26 35.91 -54.98
CA SER A 79 35.65 35.95 -54.47
C SER A 79 35.92 37.27 -53.73
N TYR A 80 36.64 37.21 -52.62
CA TYR A 80 36.94 38.39 -51.80
C TYR A 80 38.38 38.39 -51.25
N ASP A 81 38.85 39.59 -50.88
CA ASP A 81 40.11 39.77 -50.16
C ASP A 81 39.91 39.48 -48.66
N LYS A 82 40.70 38.55 -48.12
CA LYS A 82 40.65 38.13 -46.71
C LYS A 82 40.94 39.27 -45.73
N THR A 83 41.67 40.30 -46.15
CA THR A 83 41.99 41.45 -45.29
C THR A 83 40.78 42.38 -45.04
N LYS A 84 39.75 42.30 -45.89
CA LYS A 84 38.56 43.17 -45.84
C LYS A 84 37.39 42.58 -45.03
N LYS A 85 37.58 41.44 -44.39
CA LYS A 85 36.59 40.84 -43.48
C LYS A 85 36.41 41.69 -42.23
N GLN A 86 35.16 41.85 -41.78
CA GLN A 86 34.88 42.55 -40.53
C GLN A 86 34.62 41.55 -39.40
N GLU A 87 35.30 41.73 -38.27
CA GLU A 87 35.07 40.98 -37.03
C GLU A 87 34.48 41.92 -35.96
N SER A 88 33.28 41.61 -35.46
CA SER A 88 32.58 42.47 -34.49
C SER A 88 32.44 41.81 -33.12
N ARG A 89 33.26 42.27 -32.15
CA ARG A 89 33.10 41.93 -30.72
C ARG A 89 31.82 42.50 -30.10
N TYR A 90 31.30 43.60 -30.66
CA TYR A 90 30.05 44.22 -30.22
C TYR A 90 28.86 43.30 -30.52
N ASN A 91 28.77 42.75 -31.74
CA ASN A 91 27.73 41.81 -32.13
C ASN A 91 27.80 40.52 -31.28
N ASP A 92 29.02 40.05 -30.99
CA ASP A 92 29.26 38.88 -30.12
C ASP A 92 28.73 39.10 -28.68
N ARG A 93 28.75 40.33 -28.15
CA ARG A 93 28.16 40.69 -26.84
C ARG A 93 26.63 40.82 -26.95
N LYS A 94 26.15 41.46 -28.01
CA LYS A 94 24.73 41.64 -28.32
C LYS A 94 23.99 40.31 -28.41
N ILE A 95 24.53 39.38 -29.20
CA ILE A 95 24.02 38.01 -29.35
C ILE A 95 23.97 37.30 -27.99
N LYS A 96 25.02 37.38 -27.16
CA LYS A 96 25.10 36.67 -25.87
C LYS A 96 24.10 37.13 -24.82
N HIS A 97 23.79 38.44 -24.77
CA HIS A 97 23.03 39.05 -23.67
C HIS A 97 21.62 39.52 -24.03
N GLU A 98 21.37 39.93 -25.29
CA GLU A 98 20.08 40.54 -25.68
C GLU A 98 19.11 39.55 -26.34
N ARG A 99 19.55 38.31 -26.62
CA ARG A 99 18.78 37.33 -27.42
C ARG A 99 18.47 36.06 -26.63
N LEU A 100 17.23 35.57 -26.78
CA LEU A 100 16.66 34.44 -26.03
C LEU A 100 16.81 33.10 -26.77
N ALA A 101 17.77 32.27 -26.33
CA ALA A 101 17.93 30.90 -26.80
C ALA A 101 16.86 29.98 -26.17
N ARG A 102 16.45 28.91 -26.87
CA ARG A 102 15.71 27.78 -26.27
C ARG A 102 16.62 26.57 -26.05
N CYS A 103 16.27 25.72 -25.10
CA CYS A 103 17.07 24.53 -24.80
C CYS A 103 17.04 23.50 -25.95
N LYS A 104 18.18 22.85 -26.25
CA LYS A 104 18.30 21.75 -27.24
C LYS A 104 17.39 20.54 -26.94
N GLN A 105 16.86 20.44 -25.72
CA GLN A 105 15.91 19.42 -25.31
C GLN A 105 14.45 19.91 -25.35
N HIS A 106 14.14 20.96 -26.13
CA HIS A 106 12.78 21.50 -26.20
C HIS A 106 11.76 20.49 -26.72
N GLU A 107 12.14 19.67 -27.71
CA GLU A 107 11.31 18.60 -28.30
C GLU A 107 10.97 17.52 -27.26
N GLN A 108 11.83 17.33 -26.27
CA GLN A 108 11.63 16.41 -25.15
C GLN A 108 10.84 17.04 -23.99
N GLY A 109 10.35 18.28 -24.15
CA GLY A 109 9.53 18.99 -23.17
C GLY A 109 10.23 20.12 -22.41
N CYS A 110 11.49 20.46 -22.74
CA CYS A 110 12.17 21.56 -22.04
C CYS A 110 11.65 22.95 -22.49
N THR A 111 10.89 23.60 -21.62
CA THR A 111 10.29 24.92 -21.87
C THR A 111 11.23 26.11 -21.66
N TRP A 112 12.48 25.89 -21.25
CA TRP A 112 13.39 26.97 -20.91
C TRP A 112 13.74 27.86 -22.11
N ARG A 113 13.67 29.18 -21.88
CA ARG A 113 14.13 30.24 -22.76
C ARG A 113 14.91 31.27 -21.91
N GLY A 114 15.99 31.83 -22.42
CA GLY A 114 16.83 32.78 -21.69
C GLY A 114 18.09 33.18 -22.44
N SER A 115 18.95 34.00 -21.82
CA SER A 115 20.19 34.44 -22.46
C SER A 115 21.16 33.28 -22.70
N ILE A 116 22.08 33.42 -23.67
CA ILE A 116 23.08 32.39 -23.97
C ILE A 116 24.05 32.19 -22.79
N ALA A 117 24.31 33.25 -22.01
CA ALA A 117 25.08 33.17 -20.79
C ALA A 117 24.38 32.27 -19.74
N ASP A 118 23.10 32.55 -19.46
CA ASP A 118 22.30 31.75 -18.51
C ASP A 118 22.17 30.28 -18.95
N TYR A 119 22.08 30.03 -20.26
CA TYR A 119 22.07 28.68 -20.80
C TYR A 119 23.33 27.90 -20.40
N LYS A 120 24.51 28.50 -20.58
CA LYS A 120 25.80 27.84 -20.31
C LYS A 120 26.05 27.64 -18.82
N ASP A 121 25.85 28.68 -18.03
CA ASP A 121 26.30 28.69 -16.64
C ASP A 121 25.32 28.01 -15.70
N GLN A 122 24.02 28.18 -15.94
CA GLN A 122 22.95 27.71 -15.07
C GLN A 122 22.16 26.55 -15.69
N HIS A 123 21.56 26.75 -16.87
CA HIS A 123 20.58 25.79 -17.41
C HIS A 123 21.22 24.46 -17.83
N ARG A 124 22.32 24.46 -18.59
CA ARG A 124 23.00 23.23 -19.09
C ARG A 124 23.37 22.26 -17.97
N LYS A 125 23.65 22.77 -16.75
CA LYS A 125 24.00 21.96 -15.56
C LYS A 125 22.77 21.42 -14.83
N ARG A 126 21.62 22.13 -14.90
CA ARG A 126 20.40 21.86 -14.11
C ARG A 126 19.22 21.31 -14.93
N CYS A 127 19.29 21.34 -16.26
CA CYS A 127 18.21 20.91 -17.15
C CYS A 127 17.70 19.49 -16.83
N GLY A 128 16.43 19.39 -16.44
CA GLY A 128 15.77 18.11 -16.14
C GLY A 128 15.64 17.18 -17.34
N PHE A 129 15.64 17.72 -18.56
CA PHE A 129 15.52 16.93 -19.80
C PHE A 129 16.87 16.48 -20.37
N ARG A 130 17.99 16.87 -19.75
CA ARG A 130 19.33 16.49 -20.23
C ARG A 130 19.59 15.00 -19.98
N ASN A 131 20.08 14.29 -20.99
CA ASN A 131 20.54 12.91 -20.83
C ASN A 131 21.80 12.82 -19.95
N VAL A 132 21.76 11.92 -18.97
CA VAL A 132 22.87 11.53 -18.07
C VAL A 132 23.09 10.02 -18.17
N ARG A 133 24.27 9.51 -17.77
CA ARG A 133 24.52 8.05 -17.75
C ARG A 133 24.23 7.49 -16.36
N CYS A 134 23.53 6.36 -16.28
CA CYS A 134 23.36 5.62 -15.03
C CYS A 134 24.69 5.04 -14.57
N ARG A 135 25.04 5.18 -13.28
CA ARG A 135 26.31 4.68 -12.72
C ARG A 135 26.39 3.14 -12.64
N LEU A 136 25.24 2.45 -12.67
CA LEU A 136 25.16 1.00 -12.47
C LEU A 136 25.07 0.22 -13.78
N CYS A 137 24.32 0.71 -14.77
CA CYS A 137 24.10 0.04 -16.06
C CYS A 137 24.61 0.83 -17.28
N ASN A 138 25.22 2.01 -17.08
CA ASN A 138 25.75 2.92 -18.12
C ASN A 138 24.72 3.42 -19.18
N GLN A 139 23.44 3.06 -19.05
CA GLN A 139 22.37 3.51 -19.94
C GLN A 139 22.21 5.04 -19.90
N LYS A 140 21.83 5.63 -21.05
CA LYS A 140 21.46 7.05 -21.15
C LYS A 140 20.03 7.22 -20.63
N VAL A 141 19.84 8.12 -19.68
CA VAL A 141 18.56 8.38 -18.99
C VAL A 141 18.33 9.87 -18.91
N VAL A 142 17.10 10.32 -19.11
CA VAL A 142 16.70 11.72 -18.95
C VAL A 142 16.82 12.13 -17.46
N ARG A 143 17.42 13.28 -17.14
CA ARG A 143 17.78 13.64 -15.75
C ARG A 143 16.59 13.66 -14.77
N ASN A 144 15.39 14.02 -15.21
CA ASN A 144 14.17 13.99 -14.38
C ASN A 144 13.61 12.58 -14.19
N GLN A 145 13.94 11.63 -15.07
CA GLN A 145 13.57 10.22 -14.99
C GLN A 145 14.61 9.37 -14.23
N THR A 146 15.67 9.96 -13.65
CA THR A 146 16.71 9.16 -12.97
C THR A 146 16.18 8.40 -11.76
N GLU A 147 15.19 8.94 -11.05
CA GLU A 147 14.60 8.27 -9.89
C GLU A 147 13.74 7.08 -10.30
N GLU A 148 12.92 7.22 -11.35
CA GLU A 148 12.17 6.11 -11.96
C GLU A 148 13.11 5.03 -12.53
N HIS A 149 14.21 5.46 -13.16
CA HIS A 149 15.24 4.54 -13.63
C HIS A 149 15.94 3.78 -12.50
N LYS A 150 16.18 4.38 -11.33
CA LYS A 150 16.75 3.65 -10.18
C LYS A 150 15.88 2.45 -9.76
N LEU A 151 14.56 2.61 -9.84
CA LEU A 151 13.59 1.55 -9.51
C LEU A 151 13.56 0.43 -10.55
N THR A 152 13.72 0.77 -11.84
CA THR A 152 13.63 -0.18 -12.97
C THR A 152 14.97 -0.75 -13.42
N CYS A 153 16.10 -0.14 -13.04
CA CYS A 153 17.44 -0.55 -13.45
C CYS A 153 17.74 -2.01 -13.09
N THR A 154 18.19 -2.79 -14.07
CA THR A 154 18.56 -4.21 -13.91
C THR A 154 19.79 -4.42 -13.04
N HIS A 155 20.67 -3.42 -12.96
CA HIS A 155 21.87 -3.42 -12.10
C HIS A 155 21.64 -2.73 -10.74
N ARG A 156 20.39 -2.37 -10.39
CA ARG A 156 20.10 -1.82 -9.05
C ARG A 156 20.45 -2.84 -7.98
N LEU A 157 21.01 -2.35 -6.87
CA LEU A 157 21.30 -3.19 -5.71
C LEU A 157 20.01 -3.51 -4.97
N VAL A 158 19.84 -4.78 -4.62
CA VAL A 158 18.73 -5.30 -3.81
C VAL A 158 19.30 -6.17 -2.69
N ASN A 159 18.64 -6.20 -1.54
CA ASN A 159 19.01 -7.06 -0.42
C ASN A 159 18.13 -8.31 -0.46
N CYS A 160 18.73 -9.48 -0.22
CA CYS A 160 17.97 -10.71 -0.05
C CYS A 160 17.09 -10.62 1.21
N THR A 161 15.78 -10.86 1.09
CA THR A 161 14.88 -10.93 2.23
C THR A 161 15.08 -12.18 3.10
N ILE A 162 15.84 -13.17 2.60
CA ILE A 162 16.09 -14.46 3.26
C ILE A 162 17.42 -14.45 4.01
N CYS A 163 18.52 -14.10 3.34
CA CYS A 163 19.88 -14.12 3.91
C CYS A 163 20.51 -12.74 4.15
N GLY A 164 19.84 -11.64 3.80
CA GLY A 164 20.33 -10.26 3.98
C GLY A 164 21.40 -9.79 2.98
N THR A 165 22.05 -10.70 2.23
CA THR A 165 23.11 -10.37 1.26
C THR A 165 22.63 -9.38 0.19
N GLN A 166 23.45 -8.37 -0.11
CA GLN A 166 23.18 -7.40 -1.18
C GLN A 166 23.79 -7.84 -2.51
N TYR A 167 23.01 -7.75 -3.60
CA TYR A 167 23.44 -8.10 -4.96
C TYR A 167 22.72 -7.25 -6.02
N SER A 168 23.25 -7.22 -7.25
CA SER A 168 22.59 -6.56 -8.40
C SER A 168 21.38 -7.36 -8.88
N PHE A 169 20.22 -6.72 -9.08
CA PHE A 169 18.94 -7.40 -9.39
C PHE A 169 19.01 -8.43 -10.53
N ILE A 170 19.82 -8.20 -11.57
CA ILE A 170 20.09 -9.15 -12.66
C ILE A 170 20.60 -10.52 -12.17
N ASN A 171 21.33 -10.56 -11.05
CA ASN A 171 21.85 -11.78 -10.42
C ASN A 171 20.84 -12.48 -9.51
N LYS A 172 19.59 -11.98 -9.37
CA LYS A 172 18.59 -12.54 -8.43
C LYS A 172 18.41 -14.05 -8.61
N LYS A 173 18.30 -14.53 -9.85
CA LYS A 173 18.10 -15.96 -10.11
C LYS A 173 19.29 -16.79 -9.62
N LYS A 174 20.51 -16.40 -10.00
CA LYS A 174 21.74 -17.06 -9.55
C LYS A 174 21.84 -17.05 -8.02
N HIS A 175 21.52 -15.93 -7.39
CA HIS A 175 21.53 -15.83 -5.94
C HIS A 175 20.54 -16.80 -5.29
N ASP A 176 19.27 -16.77 -5.71
CA ASP A 176 18.19 -17.65 -5.19
C ASP A 176 18.54 -19.15 -5.38
N ASP A 177 19.18 -19.51 -6.50
CA ASP A 177 19.46 -20.90 -6.88
C ASP A 177 20.78 -21.46 -6.28
N GLU A 178 21.87 -20.67 -6.27
CA GLU A 178 23.25 -21.15 -5.99
C GLU A 178 23.90 -20.59 -4.71
N GLU A 179 23.41 -19.47 -4.19
CA GLU A 179 24.08 -18.71 -3.11
C GLU A 179 23.22 -18.58 -1.83
N CYS A 180 21.90 -18.53 -1.97
CA CYS A 180 20.97 -18.26 -0.89
C CYS A 180 20.65 -19.51 -0.06
N LYS A 181 21.31 -19.63 1.11
CA LYS A 181 21.03 -20.66 2.12
C LYS A 181 20.03 -20.13 3.15
N GLN A 182 18.93 -20.85 3.34
CA GLN A 182 17.89 -20.60 4.34
C GLN A 182 18.00 -21.63 5.48
N HIS A 183 17.64 -21.25 6.70
CA HIS A 183 17.42 -22.22 7.79
C HIS A 183 16.22 -23.11 7.48
N CYS A 184 16.26 -24.38 7.87
CA CYS A 184 15.09 -25.26 7.81
C CYS A 184 13.89 -24.66 8.56
N ASP A 185 12.67 -24.84 8.05
CA ASP A 185 11.43 -24.36 8.69
C ASP A 185 11.22 -24.94 10.11
N TYR A 186 11.86 -26.07 10.40
CA TYR A 186 11.86 -26.73 11.72
C TYR A 186 13.03 -26.29 12.63
N TRP A 187 13.73 -25.20 12.32
CA TRP A 187 14.84 -24.65 13.11
C TRP A 187 14.45 -24.44 14.58
N GLN A 188 13.29 -23.82 14.85
CA GLN A 188 12.79 -23.58 16.21
C GLN A 188 12.50 -24.86 17.02
N PHE A 189 12.37 -26.01 16.35
CA PHE A 189 12.19 -27.32 16.96
C PHE A 189 13.50 -28.12 17.06
N GLY A 190 14.63 -27.56 16.59
CA GLY A 190 15.97 -28.15 16.69
C GLY A 190 16.60 -28.63 15.38
N CYS A 191 16.00 -28.36 14.21
CA CYS A 191 16.62 -28.69 12.93
C CYS A 191 17.57 -27.58 12.45
N HIS A 192 18.85 -27.68 12.79
CA HIS A 192 19.85 -26.65 12.50
C HIS A 192 20.43 -26.67 11.07
N GLU A 193 19.76 -27.32 10.12
CA GLU A 193 20.21 -27.41 8.72
C GLU A 193 20.04 -26.09 7.96
N LYS A 194 21.03 -25.77 7.11
CA LYS A 194 21.03 -24.61 6.19
C LYS A 194 20.98 -25.08 4.75
N VAL A 195 19.83 -24.91 4.12
CA VAL A 195 19.50 -25.52 2.82
C VAL A 195 19.31 -24.42 1.77
N TYR A 196 19.79 -24.68 0.55
CA TYR A 196 19.50 -23.82 -0.59
C TYR A 196 17.99 -23.83 -0.89
N LYS A 197 17.43 -22.68 -1.25
CA LYS A 197 16.01 -22.53 -1.60
C LYS A 197 15.45 -23.62 -2.53
N PRO A 198 16.05 -23.95 -3.70
CA PRO A 198 15.56 -25.03 -4.56
C PRO A 198 15.70 -26.45 -3.97
N HIS A 199 16.47 -26.63 -2.88
CA HIS A 199 16.65 -27.91 -2.21
C HIS A 199 15.81 -28.05 -0.93
N MET A 200 15.11 -27.00 -0.48
CA MET A 200 14.35 -27.03 0.77
C MET A 200 13.25 -28.10 0.75
N GLU A 201 12.46 -28.18 -0.33
CA GLU A 201 11.39 -29.18 -0.48
C GLU A 201 11.93 -30.62 -0.36
N ARG A 202 13.06 -30.92 -1.02
CA ARG A 202 13.75 -32.21 -0.90
C ARG A 202 14.28 -32.49 0.51
N HIS A 203 14.82 -31.47 1.20
CA HIS A 203 15.25 -31.61 2.58
C HIS A 203 14.08 -31.90 3.53
N LEU A 204 12.97 -31.17 3.38
CA LEU A 204 11.75 -31.35 4.16
C LEU A 204 11.15 -32.74 3.94
N ALA A 205 11.08 -33.22 2.69
CA ALA A 205 10.61 -34.56 2.37
C ALA A 205 11.51 -35.65 2.99
N ASN A 206 12.83 -35.58 2.79
CA ASN A 206 13.77 -36.57 3.30
C ASN A 206 13.87 -36.56 4.84
N SER A 207 13.62 -35.42 5.48
CA SER A 207 13.73 -35.24 6.93
C SER A 207 12.38 -35.26 7.65
N ALA A 208 11.27 -35.50 6.93
CA ALA A 208 9.90 -35.35 7.44
C ALA A 208 9.66 -36.09 8.76
N ARG A 209 10.12 -37.34 8.85
CA ARG A 209 10.02 -38.14 10.09
C ARG A 209 10.74 -37.48 11.27
N ARG A 210 12.00 -37.06 11.08
CA ARG A 210 12.81 -36.37 12.10
C ARG A 210 12.14 -35.05 12.52
N HIS A 211 11.58 -34.31 11.57
CA HIS A 211 10.86 -33.06 11.85
C HIS A 211 9.59 -33.30 12.68
N ILE A 212 8.81 -34.34 12.38
CA ILE A 212 7.65 -34.74 13.19
C ILE A 212 8.07 -35.17 14.60
N GLU A 213 9.16 -35.93 14.74
CA GLU A 213 9.71 -36.35 16.03
C GLU A 213 10.17 -35.15 16.89
N LEU A 214 10.80 -34.14 16.27
CA LEU A 214 11.19 -32.88 16.93
C LEU A 214 9.96 -32.07 17.40
N VAL A 215 8.93 -31.91 16.56
CA VAL A 215 7.69 -31.22 16.93
C VAL A 215 6.96 -31.96 18.05
N LYS A 216 6.90 -33.30 17.98
CA LYS A 216 6.31 -34.12 19.04
C LYS A 216 7.04 -33.91 20.37
N SER A 217 8.37 -34.02 20.40
CA SER A 217 9.17 -33.80 21.61
C SER A 217 8.96 -32.40 22.21
N HIS A 218 8.87 -31.37 21.36
CA HIS A 218 8.56 -30.00 21.80
C HIS A 218 7.17 -29.89 22.42
N TYR A 219 6.16 -30.53 21.83
CA TYR A 219 4.79 -30.55 22.35
C TYR A 219 4.66 -31.36 23.65
N ASP A 220 5.27 -32.55 23.71
CA ASP A 220 5.31 -33.41 24.90
C ASP A 220 5.89 -32.65 26.11
N ARG A 221 6.95 -31.85 25.91
CA ARG A 221 7.51 -30.97 26.95
C ARG A 221 6.51 -29.90 27.42
N ILE A 222 5.86 -29.19 26.51
CA ILE A 222 4.85 -28.17 26.84
C ILE A 222 3.67 -28.79 27.61
N VAL A 223 3.17 -29.95 27.16
CA VAL A 223 2.09 -30.67 27.84
C VAL A 223 2.51 -31.07 29.26
N THR A 224 3.73 -31.60 29.43
CA THR A 224 4.26 -31.99 30.74
C THR A 224 4.38 -30.79 31.70
N GLU A 225 4.84 -29.64 31.20
CA GLU A 225 4.93 -28.39 31.98
C GLU A 225 3.54 -27.90 32.41
N LEU A 226 2.56 -27.86 31.49
CA LEU A 226 1.18 -27.45 31.78
C LEU A 226 0.44 -28.39 32.73
N VAL A 227 0.69 -29.70 32.65
CA VAL A 227 0.14 -30.70 33.59
C VAL A 227 0.75 -30.49 34.98
N SER A 228 2.08 -30.37 35.08
CA SER A 228 2.77 -30.11 36.36
C SER A 228 2.29 -28.82 37.05
N GLU A 229 2.04 -27.76 36.28
CA GLU A 229 1.50 -26.50 36.83
C GLU A 229 0.07 -26.66 37.34
N LYS A 230 -0.80 -27.39 36.60
CA LYS A 230 -2.16 -27.70 37.05
C LYS A 230 -2.20 -28.57 38.30
N ASP A 231 -1.35 -29.60 38.39
CA ASP A 231 -1.33 -30.51 39.53
C ASP A 231 -0.90 -29.79 40.83
N LYS A 232 0.07 -28.87 40.73
CA LYS A 232 0.41 -27.95 41.83
C LYS A 232 -0.79 -27.11 42.25
N LYS A 233 -1.50 -26.50 41.29
CA LYS A 233 -2.69 -25.67 41.55
C LYS A 233 -3.83 -26.46 42.21
N ILE A 234 -4.07 -27.69 41.75
CA ILE A 234 -5.05 -28.61 42.34
C ILE A 234 -4.66 -28.95 43.78
N THR A 235 -3.37 -29.20 44.04
CA THR A 235 -2.86 -29.48 45.39
C THR A 235 -3.06 -28.29 46.34
N GLU A 236 -2.75 -27.06 45.91
CA GLU A 236 -2.99 -25.81 46.66
C GLU A 236 -4.49 -25.59 46.97
N LEU A 237 -5.36 -25.87 46.02
CA LEU A 237 -6.82 -25.76 46.21
C LEU A 237 -7.31 -26.82 47.20
N ASN A 238 -6.85 -28.07 47.09
CA ASN A 238 -7.24 -29.15 47.98
C ASN A 238 -6.80 -28.90 49.43
N THR A 239 -5.60 -28.37 49.69
CA THR A 239 -5.19 -28.00 51.06
C THR A 239 -6.04 -26.87 51.63
N THR A 240 -6.39 -25.87 50.80
CA THR A 240 -7.27 -24.77 51.18
C THR A 240 -8.69 -25.26 51.53
N VAL A 241 -9.29 -26.10 50.68
CA VAL A 241 -10.61 -26.71 50.94
C VAL A 241 -10.58 -27.56 52.21
N ASN A 242 -9.55 -28.38 52.42
CA ASN A 242 -9.43 -29.19 53.63
C ASN A 242 -9.31 -28.34 54.91
N LEU A 243 -8.59 -27.21 54.87
CA LEU A 243 -8.52 -26.26 55.99
C LEU A 243 -9.88 -25.61 56.27
N GLN A 244 -10.59 -25.17 55.23
CA GLN A 244 -11.93 -24.61 55.36
C GLN A 244 -12.94 -25.64 55.90
N SER A 245 -12.90 -26.89 55.43
CA SER A 245 -13.74 -27.97 55.95
C SER A 245 -13.49 -28.21 57.44
N LYS A 246 -12.23 -28.28 57.89
CA LYS A 246 -11.90 -28.38 59.33
C LYS A 246 -12.47 -27.21 60.14
N HIS A 247 -12.33 -25.98 59.63
CA HIS A 247 -12.86 -24.79 60.30
C HIS A 247 -14.39 -24.79 60.39
N ILE A 248 -15.08 -25.29 59.36
CA ILE A 248 -16.54 -25.48 59.36
C ILE A 248 -16.93 -26.53 60.41
N THR A 249 -16.23 -27.67 60.50
CA THR A 249 -16.49 -28.70 61.52
C THR A 249 -16.28 -28.17 62.94
N GLU A 250 -15.21 -27.40 63.17
CA GLU A 250 -14.90 -26.75 64.45
C GLU A 250 -16.03 -25.79 64.88
N LEU A 251 -16.42 -24.86 63.99
CA LEU A 251 -17.53 -23.93 64.22
C LEU A 251 -18.87 -24.66 64.47
N THR A 252 -19.14 -25.73 63.73
CA THR A 252 -20.37 -26.53 63.90
C THR A 252 -20.40 -27.19 65.28
N THR A 253 -19.26 -27.76 65.72
CA THR A 253 -19.11 -28.37 67.04
C THR A 253 -19.29 -27.36 68.17
N GLN A 254 -18.80 -26.13 68.01
CA GLN A 254 -19.01 -25.04 68.98
C GLN A 254 -20.48 -24.57 69.02
N LEU A 255 -21.17 -24.59 67.88
CA LEU A 255 -22.59 -24.24 67.75
C LEU A 255 -23.55 -25.33 68.29
N GLU A 256 -23.06 -26.56 68.42
CA GLU A 256 -23.77 -27.66 69.09
C GLU A 256 -23.53 -27.62 70.61
N ARG A 257 -22.30 -27.37 71.07
CA ARG A 257 -21.98 -27.22 72.51
C ARG A 257 -22.71 -26.06 73.20
N THR A 258 -23.13 -25.04 72.44
CA THR A 258 -23.94 -23.93 72.96
C THR A 258 -25.44 -24.26 73.08
N LYS A 259 -25.88 -25.45 72.67
CA LYS A 259 -27.28 -25.90 72.72
C LYS A 259 -27.47 -27.09 73.68
N LEU A 260 -27.63 -26.79 74.97
CA LEU A 260 -28.43 -27.50 76.02
C LEU A 260 -27.71 -27.52 77.40
N PRO A 261 -28.44 -27.59 78.54
CA PRO A 261 -29.87 -27.34 78.75
C PRO A 261 -30.19 -26.41 79.96
N MET A 262 -31.37 -25.77 79.93
CA MET A 262 -32.17 -25.54 81.13
C MET A 262 -33.63 -25.91 80.86
N ALA A 263 -34.21 -26.77 81.70
CA ALA A 263 -35.64 -27.03 81.79
C ALA A 263 -36.30 -25.97 82.74
N THR A 264 -37.61 -25.74 82.84
CA THR A 264 -38.84 -26.47 82.47
C THR A 264 -39.86 -25.45 81.84
N SER A 265 -41.19 -25.64 81.63
CA SER A 265 -42.19 -26.64 82.04
C SER A 265 -43.43 -26.62 81.09
N SER A 266 -44.48 -27.37 81.48
CA SER A 266 -45.93 -27.21 81.22
C SER A 266 -46.55 -27.24 79.80
N SER A 267 -47.49 -28.19 79.66
CA SER A 267 -48.75 -28.18 78.90
C SER A 267 -48.77 -27.85 77.39
N SER A 268 -49.15 -28.86 76.59
CA SER A 268 -49.77 -28.72 75.26
C SER A 268 -51.22 -28.18 75.39
N PRO A 269 -51.85 -27.60 74.32
CA PRO A 269 -52.35 -28.44 73.22
C PRO A 269 -52.26 -27.86 71.78
N THR A 270 -52.39 -28.78 70.83
CA THR A 270 -52.64 -28.68 69.37
C THR A 270 -53.06 -27.36 68.72
N VAL A 271 -52.40 -27.02 67.59
CA VAL A 271 -53.06 -26.69 66.30
C VAL A 271 -52.28 -27.33 65.13
N LYS A 272 -52.98 -27.93 64.16
CA LYS A 272 -52.39 -28.45 62.90
C LYS A 272 -52.28 -27.34 61.87
N GLN A 273 -51.17 -27.26 61.12
CA GLN A 273 -51.23 -26.84 59.72
C GLN A 273 -50.07 -27.41 58.88
N THR A 274 -50.40 -27.77 57.64
CA THR A 274 -49.56 -28.54 56.70
C THR A 274 -48.80 -27.64 55.72
N VAL A 275 -47.52 -27.93 55.45
CA VAL A 275 -46.80 -27.37 54.28
C VAL A 275 -46.05 -28.49 53.55
N LYS A 276 -46.17 -28.52 52.21
CA LYS A 276 -45.59 -29.52 51.30
C LYS A 276 -44.13 -29.20 50.96
N PRO A 277 -43.29 -30.20 50.61
CA PRO A 277 -41.96 -29.94 50.04
C PRO A 277 -42.06 -29.30 48.65
N LYS A 278 -41.19 -28.32 48.37
CA LYS A 278 -40.99 -27.76 47.02
C LYS A 278 -39.59 -28.09 46.52
N THR A 279 -39.54 -28.78 45.39
CA THR A 279 -38.34 -29.10 44.61
C THR A 279 -37.84 -27.89 43.81
N LEU A 280 -36.53 -27.82 43.60
CA LEU A 280 -35.89 -26.84 42.70
C LEU A 280 -36.01 -27.31 41.23
N PRO A 281 -36.27 -26.40 40.25
CA PRO A 281 -36.44 -26.78 38.85
C PRO A 281 -35.12 -26.96 38.08
N ARG A 282 -35.08 -27.94 37.17
CA ARG A 282 -34.08 -28.05 36.10
C ARG A 282 -34.38 -27.07 34.95
N PRO A 283 -33.37 -26.61 34.19
CA PRO A 283 -33.60 -25.94 32.90
C PRO A 283 -34.07 -26.94 31.82
N PRO A 284 -34.92 -26.53 30.86
CA PRO A 284 -35.48 -27.42 29.85
C PRO A 284 -34.53 -27.66 28.68
N ILE A 285 -34.50 -28.92 28.23
CA ILE A 285 -33.98 -29.32 26.91
C ILE A 285 -35.05 -28.95 25.87
N ARG A 286 -34.65 -28.39 24.72
CA ARG A 286 -35.51 -28.34 23.53
C ARG A 286 -34.84 -29.07 22.36
N ILE A 287 -35.63 -29.99 21.80
CA ILE A 287 -35.33 -30.81 20.64
C ILE A 287 -35.63 -29.98 19.40
N TYR A 288 -34.83 -30.11 18.34
CA TYR A 288 -35.17 -29.61 17.02
C TYR A 288 -35.70 -30.77 16.18
N GLU A 289 -36.99 -30.73 15.86
CA GLU A 289 -37.57 -31.60 14.83
C GLU A 289 -37.38 -30.97 13.44
N ARG A 290 -37.36 -31.84 12.43
CA ARG A 290 -37.15 -31.52 11.02
C ARG A 290 -38.50 -31.55 10.32
N GLU A 291 -38.87 -30.49 9.61
CA GLU A 291 -39.87 -30.56 8.55
C GLU A 291 -39.36 -29.88 7.27
N GLU A 292 -39.58 -30.55 6.16
CA GLU A 292 -39.23 -30.13 4.79
C GLU A 292 -40.50 -29.62 4.07
N ASP A 293 -40.30 -29.08 2.86
CA ASP A 293 -41.32 -28.81 1.84
C ASP A 293 -42.48 -27.81 2.09
N LYS A 294 -42.37 -26.67 1.38
CA LYS A 294 -43.33 -26.33 0.31
C LYS A 294 -42.78 -25.28 -0.68
N GLN A 295 -42.47 -25.75 -1.89
CA GLN A 295 -43.07 -25.34 -3.18
C GLN A 295 -44.00 -24.09 -3.15
N GLN A 296 -44.05 -23.19 -4.15
CA GLN A 296 -43.59 -23.22 -5.55
C GLN A 296 -43.86 -21.87 -6.24
N GLN A 297 -43.24 -21.63 -7.42
CA GLN A 297 -43.77 -20.77 -8.52
C GLN A 297 -43.87 -19.24 -8.22
N GLN A 298 -43.91 -18.32 -9.19
CA GLN A 298 -44.08 -18.41 -10.65
C GLN A 298 -43.33 -17.26 -11.36
N ALA A 299 -43.12 -17.36 -12.67
CA ALA A 299 -42.40 -16.35 -13.47
C ALA A 299 -43.36 -15.39 -14.21
N THR A 300 -42.85 -14.25 -14.69
CA THR A 300 -43.15 -13.74 -16.05
C THR A 300 -42.23 -12.58 -16.47
N ASN A 301 -41.78 -12.66 -17.71
CA ASN A 301 -41.26 -11.59 -18.60
C ASN A 301 -42.42 -11.33 -19.62
N PRO A 302 -42.35 -10.47 -20.68
CA PRO A 302 -41.39 -9.43 -21.08
C PRO A 302 -42.05 -8.10 -21.59
N PHE A 303 -41.22 -7.24 -22.20
CA PHE A 303 -41.47 -6.25 -23.29
C PHE A 303 -41.44 -4.71 -23.04
N ARG A 304 -40.57 -4.12 -23.88
CA ARG A 304 -40.27 -2.73 -24.36
C ARG A 304 -41.50 -1.98 -24.96
N PRO A 305 -41.40 -0.70 -25.47
CA PRO A 305 -40.23 0.22 -25.61
C PRO A 305 -40.45 1.75 -25.32
N ALA A 306 -39.37 2.53 -25.53
CA ALA A 306 -39.31 3.97 -25.90
C ALA A 306 -39.61 5.05 -24.82
N SER A 307 -39.32 6.34 -25.03
CA SER A 307 -38.00 6.97 -25.34
C SER A 307 -38.03 8.49 -25.06
N ILE A 308 -36.89 9.10 -24.68
CA ILE A 308 -36.57 10.55 -24.76
C ILE A 308 -37.48 11.53 -23.96
N HIS A 309 -37.02 12.02 -22.81
CA HIS A 309 -36.48 13.39 -22.70
C HIS A 309 -35.84 13.67 -21.33
N GLU A 310 -34.90 14.63 -21.34
CA GLU A 310 -34.20 15.14 -20.16
C GLU A 310 -35.10 16.09 -19.34
N LYS A 311 -35.09 15.99 -18.01
CA LYS A 311 -34.39 16.95 -17.14
C LYS A 311 -34.55 16.62 -15.66
N LYS A 312 -33.71 17.30 -14.89
CA LYS A 312 -33.38 17.19 -13.47
C LYS A 312 -34.54 17.07 -12.47
N GLU A 313 -34.11 16.63 -11.29
CA GLU A 313 -34.69 16.84 -9.96
C GLU A 313 -35.76 15.84 -9.45
N ASP A 314 -35.57 15.52 -8.18
CA ASP A 314 -36.44 14.85 -7.20
C ASP A 314 -37.22 13.59 -7.61
N LYS A 315 -36.57 12.43 -7.45
CA LYS A 315 -37.30 11.22 -7.02
C LYS A 315 -36.60 10.44 -5.92
N GLN A 316 -37.33 10.28 -4.82
CA GLN A 316 -37.26 9.15 -3.91
C GLN A 316 -37.09 7.85 -4.72
N GLN A 317 -35.95 7.17 -4.57
CA GLN A 317 -35.77 5.83 -5.14
C GLN A 317 -35.77 4.79 -4.03
N GLN A 318 -36.88 4.06 -4.03
CA GLN A 318 -37.12 2.72 -3.50
C GLN A 318 -35.89 2.06 -2.86
N GLN A 319 -35.97 1.89 -1.54
CA GLN A 319 -35.05 1.03 -0.80
C GLN A 319 -35.20 -0.41 -1.29
N GLN A 320 -34.32 -0.84 -2.21
CA GLN A 320 -33.99 -2.25 -2.32
C GLN A 320 -33.33 -2.65 -1.01
N THR A 321 -34.07 -3.39 -0.18
CA THR A 321 -33.57 -3.98 1.07
C THR A 321 -32.50 -5.02 0.72
N ASN A 322 -31.25 -4.58 0.64
CA ASN A 322 -30.12 -5.40 0.24
C ASN A 322 -29.90 -6.54 1.26
N PRO A 323 -30.13 -7.82 0.90
CA PRO A 323 -30.06 -8.95 1.82
C PRO A 323 -28.63 -9.26 2.33
N PHE A 324 -27.61 -8.58 1.78
CA PHE A 324 -26.22 -8.68 2.21
C PHE A 324 -25.77 -7.54 3.11
N ARG A 325 -26.67 -6.69 3.63
CA ARG A 325 -26.31 -5.73 4.67
C ARG A 325 -26.10 -6.49 5.99
N PRO A 326 -24.87 -6.60 6.54
CA PRO A 326 -24.68 -7.24 7.83
C PRO A 326 -25.40 -6.40 8.90
N ALA A 327 -25.95 -7.07 9.92
CA ALA A 327 -26.41 -6.40 11.14
C ALA A 327 -25.21 -5.88 11.96
N SER A 328 -24.51 -4.90 11.41
CA SER A 328 -23.39 -4.21 12.03
C SER A 328 -23.90 -3.12 12.97
N THR A 329 -23.36 -3.07 14.18
CA THR A 329 -23.64 -2.04 15.18
C THR A 329 -23.06 -0.71 14.73
N LYS A 330 -23.87 0.07 14.01
CA LYS A 330 -23.54 1.45 13.64
C LYS A 330 -23.33 2.27 14.92
N TRP A 331 -22.19 2.95 15.05
CA TRP A 331 -21.95 3.87 16.15
C TRP A 331 -22.87 5.10 16.02
N ASP A 332 -23.41 5.58 17.14
CA ASP A 332 -24.55 6.49 17.20
C ASP A 332 -24.17 7.99 17.21
N GLY A 333 -22.87 8.30 17.11
CA GLY A 333 -22.35 9.66 17.14
C GLY A 333 -22.23 10.27 18.54
N LYS A 334 -22.69 9.58 19.60
CA LYS A 334 -22.98 10.21 20.90
C LYS A 334 -22.01 9.78 22.00
N LYS A 335 -20.96 10.60 22.10
CA LYS A 335 -19.87 10.67 23.10
C LYS A 335 -18.59 9.95 22.68
N MET A 336 -17.48 10.67 22.77
CA MET A 336 -16.15 10.06 22.92
C MET A 336 -16.21 9.08 24.09
N HIS A 337 -15.76 7.84 23.87
CA HIS A 337 -15.67 6.87 24.95
C HIS A 337 -14.55 7.27 25.91
N GLU A 338 -14.94 8.01 26.95
CA GLU A 338 -14.12 8.38 28.09
C GLU A 338 -13.88 7.14 28.98
N ILE A 339 -12.62 6.90 29.33
CA ILE A 339 -12.18 5.74 30.08
C ILE A 339 -11.39 6.23 31.29
N VAL A 340 -12.02 6.18 32.48
CA VAL A 340 -11.29 6.41 33.73
C VAL A 340 -10.27 5.28 33.93
N PHE A 341 -9.00 5.67 34.09
CA PHE A 341 -7.83 4.84 34.38
C PHE A 341 -6.99 5.54 35.45
N GLN A 342 -6.73 4.86 36.58
CA GLN A 342 -5.98 5.45 37.73
C GLN A 342 -6.51 6.80 38.25
N GLY A 343 -7.77 7.15 37.96
CA GLY A 343 -8.38 8.44 38.31
C GLY A 343 -8.32 9.51 37.21
N GLU A 344 -7.53 9.29 36.15
CA GLU A 344 -7.51 10.12 34.95
C GLU A 344 -8.58 9.67 33.95
N THR A 345 -9.30 10.60 33.33
CA THR A 345 -10.19 10.31 32.21
C THR A 345 -9.40 10.28 30.90
N LEU A 346 -9.10 9.09 30.40
CA LEU A 346 -8.46 8.91 29.09
C LEU A 346 -9.51 8.98 27.97
N THR A 347 -9.21 9.75 26.93
CA THR A 347 -10.01 9.80 25.70
C THR A 347 -9.50 8.79 24.66
N TYR A 348 -10.24 8.64 23.57
CA TYR A 348 -9.74 7.94 22.37
C TYR A 348 -8.36 8.45 21.93
N TYR A 349 -8.16 9.77 21.94
CA TYR A 349 -6.94 10.40 21.45
C TYR A 349 -5.75 10.06 22.35
N ASP A 350 -5.94 9.95 23.67
CA ASP A 350 -4.86 9.61 24.60
C ASP A 350 -4.40 8.16 24.41
N VAL A 351 -5.33 7.23 24.24
CA VAL A 351 -5.02 5.82 23.97
C VAL A 351 -4.40 5.65 22.57
N TRP A 352 -4.92 6.35 21.56
CA TRP A 352 -4.32 6.42 20.23
C TRP A 352 -2.88 6.96 20.29
N LYS A 353 -2.63 8.03 21.06
CA LYS A 353 -1.31 8.64 21.23
C LYS A 353 -0.34 7.70 21.94
N ILE A 354 -0.78 7.00 23.00
CA ILE A 354 0.01 5.96 23.69
C ILE A 354 0.45 4.87 22.70
N LEU A 355 -0.46 4.38 21.86
CA LEU A 355 -0.16 3.40 20.82
C LEU A 355 0.76 3.97 19.73
N PHE A 356 0.51 5.19 19.26
CA PHE A 356 1.30 5.85 18.22
C PHE A 356 2.74 6.13 18.67
N GLU A 357 2.95 6.46 19.94
CA GLU A 357 4.28 6.63 20.57
C GLU A 357 4.93 5.29 20.97
N ASN A 358 4.37 4.13 20.56
CA ASN A 358 4.84 2.78 20.88
C ASN A 358 4.97 2.48 22.39
N LYS A 359 4.17 3.15 23.22
CA LYS A 359 4.11 2.95 24.68
C LYS A 359 3.26 1.74 25.05
N PHE A 360 3.58 0.59 24.45
CA PHE A 360 2.83 -0.65 24.54
C PHE A 360 2.65 -1.16 25.98
N ALA A 361 3.64 -1.01 26.85
CA ALA A 361 3.51 -1.36 28.27
C ALA A 361 2.39 -0.58 28.98
N LYS A 362 2.25 0.73 28.72
CA LYS A 362 1.13 1.53 29.26
C LYS A 362 -0.21 1.10 28.66
N PHE A 363 -0.24 0.69 27.39
CA PHE A 363 -1.45 0.12 26.78
C PHE A 363 -1.84 -1.23 27.42
N GLU A 364 -0.87 -2.11 27.71
CA GLU A 364 -1.09 -3.38 28.41
C GLU A 364 -1.68 -3.17 29.82
N GLU A 365 -1.22 -2.16 30.56
CA GLU A 365 -1.79 -1.79 31.86
C GLU A 365 -3.25 -1.31 31.75
N ILE A 366 -3.56 -0.48 30.76
CA ILE A 366 -4.93 -0.03 30.49
C ILE A 366 -5.81 -1.23 30.10
N PHE A 367 -5.32 -2.13 29.24
CA PHE A 367 -6.04 -3.33 28.81
C PHE A 367 -6.34 -4.27 29.98
N LYS A 368 -5.39 -4.49 30.90
CA LYS A 368 -5.61 -5.31 32.11
C LYS A 368 -6.78 -4.81 32.97
N GLN A 369 -6.99 -3.49 33.05
CA GLN A 369 -8.11 -2.90 33.78
C GLN A 369 -9.41 -2.80 32.96
N LYS A 370 -9.30 -2.67 31.63
CA LYS A 370 -10.43 -2.48 30.70
C LYS A 370 -10.30 -3.44 29.50
N PRO A 371 -10.52 -4.76 29.64
CA PRO A 371 -10.24 -5.74 28.57
C PRO A 371 -11.01 -5.51 27.26
N ASN A 372 -12.18 -4.88 27.31
CA ASN A 372 -12.96 -4.58 26.11
C ASN A 372 -12.53 -3.28 25.39
N ILE A 373 -11.48 -2.58 25.86
CA ILE A 373 -11.07 -1.27 25.30
C ILE A 373 -10.83 -1.28 23.80
N VAL A 374 -10.22 -2.35 23.27
CA VAL A 374 -9.95 -2.50 21.84
C VAL A 374 -11.22 -2.49 20.98
N ASN A 375 -12.35 -2.95 21.55
CA ASN A 375 -13.62 -3.09 20.86
C ASN A 375 -14.66 -2.04 21.28
N SER A 376 -14.51 -1.37 22.42
CA SER A 376 -15.43 -0.30 22.86
C SER A 376 -14.97 1.10 22.42
N LEU A 377 -13.66 1.32 22.28
CA LEU A 377 -13.11 2.64 22.00
C LEU A 377 -13.33 3.05 20.53
N ARG A 378 -13.91 4.24 20.29
CA ARG A 378 -14.27 4.78 18.96
C ARG A 378 -13.76 6.19 18.76
N GLY A 379 -13.19 6.45 17.58
CA GLY A 379 -12.48 7.67 17.24
C GLY A 379 -13.37 8.75 16.67
N GLY A 380 -13.58 9.82 17.45
CA GLY A 380 -14.08 11.10 16.97
C GLY A 380 -15.40 11.05 16.20
N VAL A 381 -15.55 11.98 15.24
CA VAL A 381 -16.75 12.13 14.40
C VAL A 381 -16.94 11.01 13.37
N ASP A 382 -15.93 10.18 13.15
CA ASP A 382 -15.90 9.14 12.12
C ASP A 382 -16.11 7.72 12.66
N GLY A 383 -15.99 7.52 13.98
CA GLY A 383 -16.28 6.23 14.64
C GLY A 383 -15.21 5.15 14.42
N TRP A 384 -13.94 5.52 14.21
CA TRP A 384 -12.88 4.58 13.85
C TRP A 384 -12.46 3.65 15.02
N THR A 385 -12.17 2.39 14.72
CA THR A 385 -11.54 1.45 15.69
C THR A 385 -10.02 1.67 15.76
N LEU A 386 -9.36 1.16 16.82
CA LEU A 386 -7.91 1.29 16.94
C LEU A 386 -7.14 0.62 15.78
N LEU A 387 -7.67 -0.49 15.24
CA LEU A 387 -7.11 -1.15 14.05
C LEU A 387 -7.23 -0.29 12.79
N MET A 388 -8.35 0.43 12.61
CA MET A 388 -8.54 1.31 11.45
C MET A 388 -7.50 2.44 11.44
N ASN A 389 -7.23 3.07 12.59
CA ASN A 389 -6.18 4.08 12.73
C ASN A 389 -4.78 3.52 12.46
N ALA A 390 -4.50 2.30 12.91
CA ALA A 390 -3.21 1.65 12.66
C ALA A 390 -3.00 1.28 11.17
N VAL A 391 -4.09 1.16 10.39
CA VAL A 391 -4.04 0.99 8.93
C VAL A 391 -3.93 2.33 8.19
N ASP A 392 -4.69 3.36 8.61
CA ASP A 392 -4.67 4.70 8.01
C ASP A 392 -3.29 5.36 8.12
N GLY A 393 -2.66 5.26 9.31
CA GLY A 393 -1.31 5.77 9.56
C GLY A 393 -0.14 4.86 9.12
N ASP A 394 -0.40 3.77 8.40
CA ASP A 394 0.58 2.72 8.01
C ASP A 394 1.43 2.18 9.19
N ARG A 395 0.83 2.13 10.38
CA ARG A 395 1.44 1.66 11.64
C ARG A 395 1.27 0.15 11.83
N PHE A 396 1.96 -0.62 11.00
CA PHE A 396 1.90 -2.09 11.06
C PHE A 396 2.39 -2.66 12.40
N ASP A 397 3.33 -1.97 13.06
CA ASP A 397 3.80 -2.30 14.41
C ASP A 397 2.68 -2.22 15.46
N VAL A 398 1.92 -1.12 15.45
CA VAL A 398 0.74 -0.92 16.30
C VAL A 398 -0.35 -1.93 15.96
N PHE A 399 -0.58 -2.20 14.68
CA PHE A 399 -1.56 -3.18 14.23
C PHE A 399 -1.25 -4.60 14.75
N VAL A 400 0.00 -5.06 14.60
CA VAL A 400 0.45 -6.36 15.14
C VAL A 400 0.33 -6.41 16.66
N HIS A 401 0.62 -5.31 17.37
CA HIS A 401 0.42 -5.26 18.82
C HIS A 401 -1.06 -5.39 19.20
N LEU A 402 -1.96 -4.65 18.53
CA LEU A 402 -3.41 -4.72 18.78
C LEU A 402 -4.00 -6.10 18.49
N MET A 403 -3.53 -6.78 17.44
CA MET A 403 -3.97 -8.14 17.08
C MET A 403 -3.65 -9.22 18.14
N LYS A 404 -2.86 -8.91 19.18
CA LYS A 404 -2.64 -9.80 20.33
C LYS A 404 -3.85 -9.92 21.27
N TYR A 405 -4.78 -8.95 21.20
CA TYR A 405 -5.96 -8.90 22.07
C TYR A 405 -7.22 -9.34 21.32
N PRO A 406 -8.28 -9.83 21.99
CA PRO A 406 -9.51 -10.27 21.33
C PRO A 406 -10.18 -9.14 20.54
N GLN A 407 -10.11 -9.20 19.21
CA GLN A 407 -10.69 -8.21 18.30
C GLN A 407 -12.11 -8.60 17.87
N ASP A 408 -13.02 -7.63 17.83
CA ASP A 408 -14.30 -7.73 17.13
C ASP A 408 -14.18 -7.08 15.75
N PHE A 409 -14.03 -7.92 14.72
CA PHE A 409 -13.93 -7.43 13.34
C PHE A 409 -15.28 -7.14 12.68
N SER A 410 -16.41 -7.37 13.37
CA SER A 410 -17.75 -6.98 12.87
C SER A 410 -17.99 -5.47 12.93
N LEU A 411 -17.15 -4.77 13.70
CA LEU A 411 -17.20 -3.33 13.91
C LEU A 411 -16.91 -2.54 12.63
N VAL A 412 -17.69 -1.48 12.45
CA VAL A 412 -17.62 -0.56 11.32
C VAL A 412 -17.49 0.89 11.79
N ASP A 413 -16.95 1.75 10.92
CA ASP A 413 -16.99 3.20 11.09
C ASP A 413 -18.39 3.79 10.81
N ASN A 414 -18.52 5.11 10.87
CA ASN A 414 -19.79 5.81 10.63
C ASN A 414 -20.27 5.73 9.17
N ASP A 415 -19.36 5.50 8.24
CA ASP A 415 -19.62 5.18 6.83
C ASP A 415 -19.99 3.70 6.63
N GLY A 416 -20.03 2.87 7.67
CA GLY A 416 -20.29 1.43 7.55
C GLY A 416 -19.12 0.63 6.96
N GLN A 417 -17.91 1.19 6.99
CA GLN A 417 -16.69 0.52 6.53
C GLN A 417 -16.11 -0.36 7.62
N ASN A 418 -15.96 -1.66 7.31
CA ASN A 418 -15.17 -2.58 8.11
C ASN A 418 -13.66 -2.35 7.89
N VAL A 419 -12.82 -2.97 8.72
CA VAL A 419 -11.34 -2.84 8.66
C VAL A 419 -10.75 -3.14 7.27
N LEU A 420 -11.32 -4.06 6.48
CA LEU A 420 -10.81 -4.37 5.14
C LEU A 420 -11.00 -3.23 4.13
N HIS A 421 -11.97 -2.33 4.32
CA HIS A 421 -12.09 -1.11 3.50
C HIS A 421 -10.93 -0.14 3.74
N PHE A 422 -10.47 -0.03 4.99
CA PHE A 422 -9.28 0.74 5.34
C PHE A 422 -8.03 0.10 4.77
N VAL A 423 -7.89 -1.23 4.86
CA VAL A 423 -6.73 -1.93 4.25
C VAL A 423 -6.74 -1.80 2.72
N GLY A 424 -7.90 -1.85 2.09
CA GLY A 424 -8.08 -1.54 0.67
C GLY A 424 -7.68 -0.09 0.32
N SER A 425 -8.00 0.87 1.17
CA SER A 425 -7.70 2.29 0.91
C SER A 425 -6.23 2.65 1.15
N TYR A 426 -5.70 2.29 2.32
CA TYR A 426 -4.46 2.82 2.89
C TYR A 426 -3.39 1.74 3.06
N GLY A 427 -3.78 0.56 3.54
CA GLY A 427 -2.88 -0.53 3.91
C GLY A 427 -2.20 -1.27 2.74
N THR A 428 -1.64 -2.43 3.10
CA THR A 428 -0.88 -3.33 2.22
C THR A 428 -1.29 -4.78 2.46
N VAL A 429 -0.84 -5.71 1.61
CA VAL A 429 -1.14 -7.15 1.75
C VAL A 429 -0.74 -7.71 3.12
N ARG A 430 0.34 -7.19 3.72
CA ARG A 430 0.80 -7.60 5.07
C ARG A 430 -0.27 -7.46 6.14
N TYR A 431 -1.15 -6.45 6.05
CA TYR A 431 -2.27 -6.30 6.97
C TYR A 431 -3.34 -7.37 6.74
N LEU A 432 -3.59 -7.77 5.50
CA LEU A 432 -4.56 -8.80 5.14
C LEU A 432 -4.12 -10.20 5.62
N GLU A 433 -2.82 -10.45 5.64
CA GLU A 433 -2.20 -11.69 6.12
C GLU A 433 -2.31 -11.90 7.64
N MET A 434 -2.65 -10.85 8.40
CA MET A 434 -2.87 -10.94 9.86
C MET A 434 -4.23 -11.54 10.24
N PHE A 435 -5.17 -11.69 9.30
CA PHE A 435 -6.52 -12.19 9.57
C PHE A 435 -6.68 -13.66 9.20
N ASP A 436 -7.48 -14.40 9.97
CA ASP A 436 -7.86 -15.77 9.63
C ASP A 436 -8.85 -15.81 8.44
N GLN A 437 -8.91 -16.97 7.77
CA GLN A 437 -9.72 -17.16 6.57
C GLN A 437 -11.23 -17.00 6.80
N GLN A 438 -11.76 -17.32 7.99
CA GLN A 438 -13.18 -17.15 8.30
C GLN A 438 -13.54 -15.68 8.48
N THR A 439 -12.69 -14.93 9.20
CA THR A 439 -12.81 -13.47 9.35
C THR A 439 -12.75 -12.78 7.99
N ILE A 440 -11.79 -13.14 7.13
CA ILE A 440 -11.74 -12.62 5.76
C ILE A 440 -13.03 -12.92 5.01
N LYS A 441 -13.49 -14.18 4.99
CA LYS A 441 -14.72 -14.59 4.28
C LYS A 441 -15.97 -13.80 4.72
N LYS A 442 -16.07 -13.46 6.02
CA LYS A 442 -17.18 -12.65 6.56
C LYS A 442 -17.15 -11.18 6.11
N LEU A 443 -15.96 -10.61 5.89
CA LEU A 443 -15.78 -9.16 5.71
C LEU A 443 -15.48 -8.73 4.27
N ILE A 444 -14.95 -9.63 3.44
CA ILE A 444 -14.37 -9.32 2.12
C ILE A 444 -15.34 -8.69 1.12
N ASN A 445 -16.63 -9.01 1.24
CA ASN A 445 -17.71 -8.47 0.41
C ASN A 445 -18.65 -7.53 1.19
N GLY A 446 -18.28 -7.12 2.41
CA GLY A 446 -19.04 -6.16 3.20
C GLY A 446 -19.23 -4.84 2.45
N ARG A 447 -20.40 -4.22 2.58
CA ARG A 447 -20.78 -2.99 1.87
C ARG A 447 -20.97 -1.83 2.82
N ASN A 448 -20.30 -0.72 2.54
CA ASN A 448 -20.45 0.55 3.26
C ASN A 448 -21.71 1.32 2.82
N ILE A 449 -21.94 2.52 3.36
CA ILE A 449 -23.15 3.33 3.06
C ILE A 449 -23.33 3.70 1.59
N TRP A 450 -22.29 3.60 0.76
CA TRP A 450 -22.35 3.85 -0.70
C TRP A 450 -22.39 2.55 -1.54
N ASN A 451 -22.74 1.42 -0.90
CA ASN A 451 -22.61 0.05 -1.40
C ASN A 451 -21.21 -0.32 -1.96
N LYS A 452 -20.16 0.43 -1.59
CA LYS A 452 -18.77 0.09 -1.94
C LYS A 452 -18.28 -1.03 -1.04
N THR A 453 -17.44 -1.89 -1.61
CA THR A 453 -16.77 -3.01 -0.91
C THR A 453 -15.28 -2.68 -0.67
N PRO A 454 -14.53 -3.48 0.12
CA PRO A 454 -13.08 -3.36 0.23
C PRO A 454 -12.36 -3.32 -1.13
N LEU A 455 -12.84 -4.12 -2.08
CA LEU A 455 -12.31 -4.20 -3.43
C LEU A 455 -12.52 -2.90 -4.23
N HIS A 456 -13.63 -2.19 -4.03
CA HIS A 456 -13.83 -0.86 -4.61
C HIS A 456 -12.84 0.18 -4.06
N ARG A 457 -12.55 0.13 -2.75
CA ARG A 457 -11.58 1.04 -2.13
C ARG A 457 -10.16 0.78 -2.65
N ALA A 458 -9.78 -0.49 -2.77
CA ALA A 458 -8.50 -0.90 -3.36
C ALA A 458 -8.35 -0.48 -4.83
N ALA A 459 -9.38 -0.68 -5.66
CA ALA A 459 -9.40 -0.25 -7.04
C ALA A 459 -9.37 1.29 -7.20
N TRP A 460 -10.07 2.03 -6.34
CA TRP A 460 -10.05 3.51 -6.35
C TRP A 460 -8.68 4.11 -5.99
N ARG A 461 -7.84 3.35 -5.28
CA ARG A 461 -6.47 3.71 -4.88
C ARG A 461 -5.39 3.03 -5.73
N ASN A 462 -5.76 2.27 -6.77
CA ASN A 462 -4.85 1.48 -7.62
C ASN A 462 -3.89 0.58 -6.81
N LYS A 463 -4.36 0.00 -5.70
CA LYS A 463 -3.57 -0.87 -4.82
C LYS A 463 -3.47 -2.30 -5.40
N HIS A 464 -2.76 -2.45 -6.52
CA HIS A 464 -2.73 -3.66 -7.36
C HIS A 464 -2.54 -4.97 -6.58
N ASP A 465 -1.61 -5.03 -5.62
CA ASP A 465 -1.35 -6.26 -4.85
C ASP A 465 -2.48 -6.61 -3.88
N VAL A 466 -3.11 -5.60 -3.27
CA VAL A 466 -4.30 -5.78 -2.43
C VAL A 466 -5.49 -6.23 -3.28
N ILE A 467 -5.65 -5.71 -4.50
CA ILE A 467 -6.68 -6.13 -5.44
C ILE A 467 -6.50 -7.62 -5.79
N ARG A 468 -5.29 -8.03 -6.20
CA ARG A 468 -4.98 -9.44 -6.50
C ARG A 468 -5.25 -10.35 -5.31
N TRP A 469 -4.82 -9.96 -4.12
CA TRP A 469 -5.02 -10.74 -2.89
C TRP A 469 -6.50 -10.89 -2.54
N LEU A 470 -7.28 -9.81 -2.59
CA LEU A 470 -8.72 -9.83 -2.32
C LEU A 470 -9.46 -10.73 -3.32
N LEU A 471 -9.16 -10.61 -4.62
CA LEU A 471 -9.73 -11.49 -5.66
C LEU A 471 -9.39 -12.97 -5.38
N ALA A 472 -8.13 -13.28 -5.09
CA ALA A 472 -7.68 -14.63 -4.76
C ALA A 472 -8.29 -15.21 -3.46
N LYS A 473 -8.88 -14.37 -2.59
CA LYS A 473 -9.62 -14.79 -1.38
C LYS A 473 -11.14 -14.78 -1.56
N GLY A 474 -11.65 -14.59 -2.77
CA GLY A 474 -13.08 -14.67 -3.09
C GLY A 474 -13.84 -13.34 -2.94
N ALA A 475 -13.17 -12.20 -3.08
CA ALA A 475 -13.85 -10.92 -3.26
C ALA A 475 -14.61 -10.92 -4.60
N ASN A 476 -15.89 -10.53 -4.58
CA ASN A 476 -16.74 -10.54 -5.76
C ASN A 476 -16.52 -9.25 -6.59
N PRO A 477 -15.97 -9.33 -7.83
CA PRO A 477 -15.72 -8.18 -8.67
C PRO A 477 -16.98 -7.61 -9.34
N GLU A 478 -18.11 -8.32 -9.32
CA GLU A 478 -19.35 -7.91 -9.98
C GLU A 478 -20.31 -7.13 -9.07
N LEU A 479 -20.00 -7.00 -7.78
CA LEU A 479 -20.75 -6.13 -6.88
C LEU A 479 -20.61 -4.68 -7.32
N LYS A 480 -21.73 -4.01 -7.58
CA LYS A 480 -21.80 -2.60 -7.95
C LYS A 480 -21.96 -1.69 -6.72
N ASN A 481 -21.45 -0.47 -6.80
CA ASN A 481 -21.75 0.61 -5.85
C ASN A 481 -23.05 1.35 -6.24
N ASP A 482 -23.45 2.37 -5.47
CA ASP A 482 -24.64 3.19 -5.73
C ASP A 482 -24.65 3.90 -7.10
N HIS A 483 -23.48 4.09 -7.72
CA HIS A 483 -23.36 4.70 -9.05
C HIS A 483 -23.47 3.64 -10.18
N GLY A 484 -23.85 2.40 -9.84
CA GLY A 484 -23.93 1.28 -10.77
C GLY A 484 -22.57 0.74 -11.27
N GLN A 485 -21.47 1.21 -10.70
CA GLN A 485 -20.10 0.86 -11.10
C GLN A 485 -19.58 -0.34 -10.32
N ARG A 486 -18.96 -1.30 -11.01
CA ARG A 486 -18.06 -2.29 -10.40
C ARG A 486 -16.77 -1.65 -9.89
N PRO A 487 -15.94 -2.35 -9.10
CA PRO A 487 -14.67 -1.82 -8.58
C PRO A 487 -13.76 -1.23 -9.66
N ASP A 488 -13.66 -1.88 -10.82
CA ASP A 488 -12.78 -1.53 -11.96
C ASP A 488 -13.35 -0.45 -12.90
N GLU A 489 -14.64 -0.17 -12.81
CA GLU A 489 -15.34 0.82 -13.64
C GLU A 489 -15.25 2.25 -13.06
N GLN A 490 -14.64 2.42 -11.87
CA GLN A 490 -14.47 3.73 -11.25
C GLN A 490 -13.49 4.61 -12.06
N ARG A 491 -13.83 5.89 -12.23
CA ARG A 491 -13.06 6.88 -13.02
C ARG A 491 -11.57 7.00 -12.63
N LYS A 492 -11.18 6.66 -11.39
CA LYS A 492 -9.78 6.73 -10.91
C LYS A 492 -8.93 5.47 -11.19
N CYS A 493 -9.54 4.39 -11.69
CA CYS A 493 -8.83 3.13 -11.93
C CYS A 493 -7.90 3.23 -13.14
N ASP A 494 -6.62 2.93 -12.91
CA ASP A 494 -5.59 2.89 -13.95
C ASP A 494 -5.72 1.66 -14.88
N GLY A 495 -4.91 1.63 -15.94
CA GLY A 495 -4.92 0.54 -16.91
C GLY A 495 -4.57 -0.81 -16.28
N VAL A 496 -3.61 -0.83 -15.36
CA VAL A 496 -3.14 -2.04 -14.65
C VAL A 496 -4.24 -2.63 -13.76
N THR A 497 -4.96 -1.79 -13.02
CA THR A 497 -6.13 -2.18 -12.23
C THR A 497 -7.15 -2.85 -13.13
N LYS A 498 -7.59 -2.17 -14.20
CA LYS A 498 -8.58 -2.73 -15.13
C LYS A 498 -8.13 -4.05 -15.74
N GLU A 499 -6.84 -4.19 -16.03
CA GLU A 499 -6.28 -5.43 -16.58
C GLU A 499 -6.31 -6.59 -15.58
N ILE A 500 -5.98 -6.35 -14.30
CA ILE A 500 -6.10 -7.36 -13.23
C ILE A 500 -7.53 -7.92 -13.16
N PHE A 501 -8.55 -7.05 -13.23
CA PHE A 501 -9.95 -7.47 -13.23
C PHE A 501 -10.38 -8.17 -14.53
N ARG A 502 -9.81 -7.83 -15.70
CA ARG A 502 -10.03 -8.59 -16.94
C ARG A 502 -9.42 -9.98 -16.85
N SER A 503 -8.14 -10.06 -16.47
CA SER A 503 -7.42 -11.33 -16.32
C SER A 503 -8.14 -12.29 -15.37
N PHE A 504 -8.66 -11.78 -14.24
CA PHE A 504 -9.42 -12.57 -13.27
C PHE A 504 -10.81 -13.02 -13.76
N ARG A 505 -11.42 -12.31 -14.72
CA ARG A 505 -12.69 -12.75 -15.34
C ARG A 505 -12.48 -13.74 -16.49
N SER A 506 -11.27 -13.80 -17.05
CA SER A 506 -10.89 -14.77 -18.09
C SER A 506 -10.27 -16.06 -17.55
N SER A 507 -10.04 -16.15 -16.24
CA SER A 507 -9.52 -17.32 -15.51
C SER A 507 -10.63 -18.04 -14.74
#